data_AF-A0A7C4NMC1-F1
#
_entry.id   AF-A0A7C4NMC1-F1
#
_cell.length_a   1.000
_cell.length_b   1.000
_cell.length_c   1.000
_cell.angle_alpha   90.00
_cell.angle_beta   90.00
_cell.angle_gamma   90.00
#
_symmetry.space_group_name_H-M   'P 1'
#
loop_
_entity.id
_entity.type
_entity.pdbx_description
1 polymer ?
#
loop_
_entity_poly.entity_id
_entity_poly.type
_entity_poly.pdbx_seq_one_letter_code
_entity_poly.pdbx_strand_id
1 'polypeptide(L)'
;DKILDVESRVKNLEIILEKTKSYSIDKLLVDTFVMDLPSLSAAMKAAIDVKKKYGLPVGCGAHNAVSTQRKAFKERFGAEWVKVMELSSNLAPIVIGSDFILYGPVEASNEVFAAVYAIYSSYRYLKRFNLGIQL
;
A
#
# COMPACT_ATOMS: atom_id res chain seq x y z
N ASP A 1 -15.54 4.63 13.00
CA ASP A 1 -15.21 5.63 11.97
C ASP A 1 -15.19 4.94 10.61
N LYS A 2 -15.95 5.41 9.61
CA LYS A 2 -16.11 4.71 8.31
C LYS A 2 -14.78 4.58 7.55
N ILE A 3 -13.83 5.45 7.83
CA ILE A 3 -12.50 5.45 7.20
C ILE A 3 -11.66 4.24 7.66
N LEU A 4 -11.86 3.76 8.88
CA LEU A 4 -11.15 2.61 9.47
C LEU A 4 -11.87 1.28 9.23
N ASP A 5 -13.02 1.30 8.54
CA ASP A 5 -13.82 0.11 8.29
C ASP A 5 -13.20 -0.74 7.17
N VAL A 6 -12.38 -1.71 7.58
CA VAL A 6 -11.73 -2.68 6.69
C VAL A 6 -12.75 -3.56 5.97
N GLU A 7 -13.82 -3.98 6.66
CA GLU A 7 -14.81 -4.89 6.09
C GLU A 7 -15.55 -4.23 4.94
N SER A 8 -15.94 -2.95 5.10
CA SER A 8 -16.55 -2.17 4.03
C SER A 8 -15.65 -2.06 2.80
N ARG A 9 -14.32 -1.93 2.97
CA ARG A 9 -13.37 -1.89 1.83
C ARG A 9 -13.40 -3.20 1.04
N VAL A 10 -13.34 -4.34 1.73
CA VAL A 10 -13.37 -5.66 1.09
C VAL A 10 -14.74 -5.96 0.46
N LYS A 11 -15.84 -5.57 1.12
CA LYS A 11 -17.20 -5.72 0.57
C LYS A 11 -17.40 -4.88 -0.70
N ASN A 12 -16.86 -3.66 -0.73
CA ASN A 12 -16.92 -2.84 -1.93
C ASN A 12 -16.12 -3.43 -3.09
N LEU A 13 -14.98 -4.08 -2.80
CA LEU A 13 -14.24 -4.83 -3.82
C LEU A 13 -15.11 -5.93 -4.44
N GLU A 14 -15.86 -6.72 -3.66
CA GLU A 14 -16.75 -7.77 -4.19
C GLU A 14 -17.76 -7.23 -5.20
N ILE A 15 -18.35 -6.07 -4.91
CA ILE A 15 -19.29 -5.40 -5.82
C ILE A 15 -18.59 -5.00 -7.13
N ILE A 16 -17.36 -4.51 -7.06
CA ILE A 16 -16.56 -4.13 -8.23
C ILE A 16 -16.18 -5.38 -9.03
N LEU A 17 -15.72 -6.44 -8.36
CA LEU A 17 -15.34 -7.69 -9.00
C LEU A 17 -16.51 -8.28 -9.81
N GLU A 18 -17.73 -8.25 -9.27
CA GLU A 18 -18.88 -8.73 -10.04
C GLU A 18 -19.16 -7.88 -11.29
N LYS A 19 -19.02 -6.57 -11.20
CA LYS A 19 -19.16 -5.69 -12.36
C LYS A 19 -18.08 -5.94 -13.39
N THR A 20 -16.85 -6.24 -12.99
CA THR A 20 -15.74 -6.45 -13.94
C THR A 20 -15.98 -7.64 -14.88
N LYS A 21 -16.78 -8.64 -14.47
CA LYS A 21 -17.13 -9.79 -15.32
C LYS A 21 -17.86 -9.40 -16.60
N SER A 22 -18.62 -8.29 -16.59
CA SER A 22 -19.33 -7.81 -17.79
C SER A 22 -18.45 -6.96 -18.74
N TYR A 23 -17.23 -6.61 -18.34
CA TYR A 23 -16.36 -5.69 -19.09
C TYR A 23 -15.09 -6.34 -19.66
N SER A 24 -14.97 -7.67 -19.60
CA SER A 24 -13.78 -8.40 -20.07
C SER A 24 -12.47 -7.91 -19.44
N ILE A 25 -12.52 -7.45 -18.18
CA ILE A 25 -11.35 -7.04 -17.41
C ILE A 25 -10.80 -8.26 -16.68
N ASP A 26 -9.61 -8.72 -17.07
CA ASP A 26 -8.98 -9.94 -16.54
C ASP A 26 -7.72 -9.66 -15.69
N LYS A 27 -7.16 -8.46 -15.76
CA LYS A 27 -5.97 -8.02 -15.02
C LYS A 27 -6.30 -6.90 -14.06
N LEU A 28 -6.61 -7.27 -12.83
CA LEU A 28 -6.99 -6.35 -11.78
C LEU A 28 -5.80 -6.01 -10.88
N LEU A 29 -5.67 -4.72 -10.56
CA LEU A 29 -4.82 -4.22 -9.48
C LEU A 29 -5.75 -3.58 -8.44
N VAL A 30 -5.69 -4.06 -7.19
CA VAL A 30 -6.56 -3.56 -6.13
C VAL A 30 -5.82 -2.47 -5.34
N ASP A 31 -6.29 -1.22 -5.43
CA ASP A 31 -5.84 -0.15 -4.53
C ASP A 31 -6.75 -0.10 -3.30
N THR A 32 -6.19 -0.34 -2.11
CA THR A 32 -6.96 -0.38 -0.86
C THR A 32 -7.26 0.99 -0.27
N PHE A 33 -6.85 2.08 -0.93
CA PHE A 33 -7.14 3.48 -0.63
C PHE A 33 -6.61 3.99 0.73
N VAL A 34 -5.84 5.08 0.71
CA VAL A 34 -5.34 5.76 1.92
C VAL A 34 -5.79 7.23 1.88
N MET A 35 -6.40 7.69 2.97
CA MET A 35 -6.89 9.07 3.13
C MET A 35 -5.92 9.90 4.00
N ASP A 36 -5.48 9.32 5.10
CA ASP A 36 -4.63 9.93 6.12
C ASP A 36 -3.80 8.88 6.85
N LEU A 37 -2.96 9.33 7.78
CA LEU A 37 -2.06 8.44 8.52
C LEU A 37 -2.79 7.32 9.28
N PRO A 38 -3.90 7.56 10.02
CA PRO A 38 -4.69 6.48 10.61
C PRO A 38 -5.19 5.45 9.59
N SER A 39 -5.71 5.90 8.44
CA SER A 39 -6.28 5.02 7.42
C SER A 39 -5.25 4.11 6.74
N LEU A 40 -3.96 4.43 6.80
CA LEU A 40 -2.88 3.59 6.25
C LEU A 40 -2.93 2.17 6.85
N SER A 41 -3.16 2.07 8.16
CA SER A 41 -3.26 0.78 8.84
C SER A 41 -4.46 -0.04 8.36
N ALA A 42 -5.61 0.61 8.16
CA ALA A 42 -6.81 -0.02 7.61
C ALA A 42 -6.59 -0.47 6.15
N ALA A 43 -5.90 0.33 5.34
CA ALA A 43 -5.54 -0.03 3.96
C ALA A 43 -4.60 -1.24 3.90
N MET A 44 -3.60 -1.30 4.79
CA MET A 44 -2.70 -2.46 4.90
C MET A 44 -3.44 -3.72 5.36
N LYS A 45 -4.36 -3.60 6.33
CA LYS A 45 -5.18 -4.75 6.76
C LYS A 45 -6.10 -5.24 5.62
N ALA A 46 -6.72 -4.31 4.89
CA ALA A 46 -7.51 -4.67 3.71
C ALA A 46 -6.64 -5.35 2.64
N ALA A 47 -5.38 -4.94 2.46
CA ALA A 47 -4.47 -5.56 1.50
C ALA A 47 -4.21 -7.04 1.86
N ILE A 48 -3.95 -7.32 3.13
CA ILE A 48 -3.81 -8.69 3.64
C ILE A 48 -5.07 -9.51 3.36
N ASP A 49 -6.26 -8.95 3.62
CA ASP A 49 -7.52 -9.66 3.41
C ASP A 49 -7.80 -9.93 1.93
N VAL A 50 -7.53 -8.96 1.06
CA VAL A 50 -7.67 -9.10 -0.39
C VAL A 50 -6.74 -10.19 -0.92
N LYS A 51 -5.47 -10.16 -0.52
CA LYS A 51 -4.48 -11.16 -0.95
C LYS A 51 -4.87 -12.55 -0.43
N LYS A 52 -5.27 -12.68 0.84
CA LYS A 52 -5.70 -13.95 1.44
C LYS A 52 -6.97 -14.52 0.79
N LYS A 53 -7.96 -13.68 0.49
CA LYS A 53 -9.28 -14.15 0.01
C LYS A 53 -9.33 -14.35 -1.51
N TYR A 54 -8.63 -13.51 -2.27
CA TYR A 54 -8.76 -13.47 -3.73
C TYR A 54 -7.46 -13.75 -4.49
N GLY A 55 -6.29 -13.69 -3.81
CA GLY A 55 -4.99 -13.83 -4.48
C GLY A 55 -4.69 -12.73 -5.50
N LEU A 56 -5.45 -11.62 -5.48
CA LEU A 56 -5.30 -10.51 -6.42
C LEU A 56 -4.09 -9.64 -6.03
N PRO A 57 -3.36 -9.08 -7.02
CA PRO A 57 -2.35 -8.06 -6.75
C PRO A 57 -2.98 -6.86 -6.06
N VAL A 58 -2.36 -6.42 -4.96
CA VAL A 58 -2.91 -5.41 -4.08
C VAL A 58 -1.85 -4.42 -3.62
N GLY A 59 -2.24 -3.16 -3.47
CA GLY A 59 -1.37 -2.07 -3.08
C GLY A 59 -2.16 -0.87 -2.62
N CYS A 60 -1.48 0.26 -2.42
CA CYS A 60 -2.17 1.52 -2.11
C CYS A 60 -1.33 2.76 -2.42
N GLY A 61 -2.01 3.90 -2.51
CA GLY A 61 -1.38 5.23 -2.50
C GLY A 61 -0.89 5.66 -1.12
N ALA A 62 0.13 4.99 -0.60
CA ALA A 62 0.61 5.17 0.77
C ALA A 62 1.22 6.56 1.07
N HIS A 63 1.65 7.29 0.04
CA HIS A 63 2.04 8.71 0.17
C HIS A 63 0.91 9.60 0.72
N ASN A 64 -0.35 9.25 0.45
CA ASN A 64 -1.52 10.01 0.93
C ASN A 64 -1.63 10.02 2.46
N ALA A 65 -1.00 9.05 3.14
CA ALA A 65 -0.96 9.02 4.60
C ALA A 65 -0.36 10.30 5.21
N VAL A 66 0.61 10.90 4.50
CA VAL A 66 1.37 12.06 4.98
C VAL A 66 1.02 13.32 4.19
N SER A 67 0.76 13.18 2.89
CA SER A 67 0.57 14.32 1.99
C SER A 67 -0.64 15.19 2.35
N THR A 68 -1.70 14.58 2.88
CA THR A 68 -2.94 15.28 3.26
C THR A 68 -2.75 16.25 4.42
N GLN A 69 -1.77 16.01 5.28
CA GLN A 69 -1.42 16.86 6.43
C GLN A 69 0.02 17.39 6.33
N ARG A 70 0.59 17.39 5.12
CA ARG A 70 2.00 17.69 4.88
C ARG A 70 2.45 19.02 5.46
N LYS A 71 1.61 20.06 5.34
CA LYS A 71 1.91 21.39 5.89
C LYS A 71 2.04 21.35 7.42
N ALA A 72 1.07 20.73 8.10
CA ALA A 72 1.07 20.61 9.55
C ALA A 72 2.26 19.79 10.06
N PHE A 73 2.61 18.69 9.37
CA PHE A 73 3.79 17.90 9.70
C PHE A 73 5.10 18.66 9.43
N LYS A 74 5.17 19.46 8.36
CA LYS A 74 6.33 20.30 8.08
C LYS A 74 6.53 21.37 9.15
N GLU A 75 5.45 21.99 9.62
CA GLU A 75 5.49 22.99 10.71
C GLU A 75 5.91 22.35 12.04
N ARG A 76 5.44 21.13 12.31
CA ARG A 76 5.71 20.43 13.58
C ARG A 76 7.10 19.80 13.65
N PHE A 77 7.55 19.18 12.56
CA PHE A 77 8.75 18.34 12.56
C PHE A 77 9.85 18.89 11.67
N GLY A 78 9.54 19.67 10.63
CA GLY A 78 10.51 20.12 9.63
C GLY A 78 10.43 19.32 8.32
N ALA A 79 10.98 19.90 7.25
CA ALA A 79 10.82 19.37 5.90
C ALA A 79 11.53 18.03 5.67
N GLU A 80 12.70 17.83 6.28
CA GLU A 80 13.44 16.56 6.17
C GLU A 80 12.64 15.39 6.76
N TRP A 81 12.00 15.62 7.91
CA TRP A 81 11.27 14.59 8.64
C TRP A 81 9.96 14.22 7.95
N VAL A 82 9.33 15.16 7.26
CA VAL A 82 8.18 14.85 6.38
C VAL A 82 8.57 13.87 5.27
N LYS A 83 9.75 14.04 4.65
CA LYS A 83 10.24 13.08 3.66
C LYS A 83 10.47 11.70 4.26
N VAL A 84 11.00 11.63 5.48
CA VAL A 84 11.17 10.37 6.23
C VAL A 84 9.81 9.72 6.52
N MET A 85 8.80 10.50 6.89
CA MET A 85 7.44 10.01 7.09
C MET A 85 6.84 9.46 5.79
N GLU A 86 6.96 10.19 4.68
CA GLU A 86 6.49 9.78 3.34
C GLU A 86 7.18 8.48 2.88
N LEU A 87 8.50 8.36 3.09
CA LEU A 87 9.23 7.13 2.81
C LEU A 87 8.74 5.98 3.70
N SER A 88 8.60 6.22 5.00
CA SER A 88 8.15 5.19 5.96
C SER A 88 6.74 4.71 5.65
N SER A 89 5.82 5.61 5.29
CA SER A 89 4.46 5.24 4.91
C SER A 89 4.45 4.40 3.65
N ASN A 90 5.30 4.72 2.67
CA ASN A 90 5.46 3.94 1.44
C ASN A 90 6.05 2.55 1.68
N LEU A 91 6.99 2.39 2.60
CA LEU A 91 7.60 1.07 2.86
C LEU A 91 6.69 0.13 3.65
N ALA A 92 5.82 0.64 4.52
CA ALA A 92 5.00 -0.20 5.39
C ALA A 92 4.11 -1.21 4.62
N PRO A 93 3.38 -0.83 3.55
CA PRO A 93 2.63 -1.78 2.73
C PRO A 93 3.51 -2.84 2.05
N ILE A 94 4.72 -2.48 1.63
CA ILE A 94 5.66 -3.42 1.01
C ILE A 94 6.12 -4.46 2.04
N VAL A 95 6.43 -4.03 3.26
CA VAL A 95 6.81 -4.94 4.35
C VAL A 95 5.68 -5.92 4.67
N ILE A 96 4.42 -5.49 4.68
CA ILE A 96 3.30 -6.42 4.95
C ILE A 96 2.87 -7.25 3.73
N GLY A 97 3.60 -7.16 2.61
CA GLY A 97 3.43 -8.03 1.44
C GLY A 97 2.51 -7.47 0.36
N SER A 98 2.33 -6.15 0.28
CA SER A 98 1.66 -5.52 -0.88
C SER A 98 2.51 -5.64 -2.14
N ASP A 99 1.87 -5.78 -3.30
CA ASP A 99 2.50 -5.98 -4.61
C ASP A 99 2.98 -4.66 -5.24
N PHE A 100 2.33 -3.55 -4.91
CA PHE A 100 2.67 -2.23 -5.41
C PHE A 100 2.38 -1.12 -4.41
N ILE A 101 2.99 0.04 -4.64
CA ILE A 101 2.70 1.30 -3.96
C ILE A 101 2.63 2.44 -4.97
N LEU A 102 1.72 3.39 -4.76
CA LEU A 102 1.77 4.68 -5.44
C LEU A 102 2.49 5.66 -4.53
N TYR A 103 3.79 5.82 -4.77
CA TYR A 103 4.72 6.43 -3.83
C TYR A 103 4.71 7.95 -3.78
N GLY A 104 3.88 8.60 -4.60
CA GLY A 104 3.74 10.04 -4.66
C GLY A 104 4.59 10.66 -5.78
N PRO A 105 5.20 11.83 -5.57
CA PRO A 105 5.95 12.56 -6.59
C PRO A 105 7.07 11.74 -7.21
N VAL A 106 7.24 11.84 -8.52
CA VAL A 106 8.25 11.08 -9.28
C VAL A 106 9.68 11.41 -8.83
N GLU A 107 9.89 12.62 -8.29
CA GLU A 107 11.18 13.09 -7.77
C GLU A 107 11.69 12.27 -6.59
N ALA A 108 10.81 11.55 -5.88
CA ALA A 108 11.18 10.66 -4.78
C ALA A 108 11.61 9.26 -5.26
N SER A 109 11.70 9.02 -6.58
CA SER A 109 11.96 7.70 -7.14
C SER A 109 13.29 7.11 -6.67
N ASN A 110 14.34 7.92 -6.54
CA ASN A 110 15.66 7.43 -6.14
C ASN A 110 15.64 6.88 -4.72
N GLU A 111 15.06 7.63 -3.78
CA GLU A 111 14.96 7.22 -2.38
C GLU A 111 14.00 6.03 -2.21
N VAL A 112 12.84 6.07 -2.86
CA VAL A 112 11.83 5.02 -2.75
C VAL A 112 12.33 3.72 -3.37
N PHE A 113 12.89 3.75 -4.59
CA PHE A 113 13.35 2.53 -5.24
C PHE A 113 14.52 1.90 -4.50
N ALA A 114 15.46 2.69 -3.99
CA ALA A 114 16.56 2.18 -3.18
C ALA A 114 16.04 1.50 -1.89
N ALA A 115 15.08 2.12 -1.21
CA ALA A 115 14.52 1.58 0.01
C ALA A 115 13.66 0.32 -0.23
N VAL A 116 12.82 0.32 -1.27
CA VAL A 116 12.05 -0.86 -1.69
C VAL A 116 12.97 -1.99 -2.12
N TYR A 117 14.07 -1.69 -2.84
CA TYR A 117 15.06 -2.69 -3.23
C TYR A 117 15.65 -3.45 -2.03
N ALA A 118 15.96 -2.74 -0.94
CA ALA A 118 16.49 -3.38 0.27
C ALA A 118 15.50 -4.41 0.85
N ILE A 119 14.23 -4.04 0.99
CA ILE A 119 13.18 -4.94 1.50
C ILE A 119 12.91 -6.07 0.50
N TYR A 120 12.71 -5.75 -0.77
CA TYR A 120 12.40 -6.72 -1.81
C TYR A 120 13.51 -7.76 -1.98
N SER A 121 14.79 -7.34 -1.90
CA SER A 121 15.93 -8.25 -1.95
C SER A 121 15.95 -9.23 -0.77
N SER A 122 15.59 -8.77 0.43
CA SER A 122 15.46 -9.64 1.60
C SER A 122 14.38 -10.71 1.40
N TYR A 123 13.24 -10.32 0.83
CA TYR A 123 12.11 -11.19 0.51
C TYR A 123 12.44 -12.20 -0.60
N ARG A 124 13.17 -11.75 -1.63
CA ARG A 124 13.71 -12.61 -2.68
C ARG A 124 14.69 -13.65 -2.15
N TYR A 125 15.53 -13.29 -1.19
CA TYR A 125 16.45 -14.23 -0.57
C TYR A 125 15.68 -15.34 0.17
N LEU A 126 14.63 -14.98 0.91
CA LEU A 126 13.78 -15.92 1.62
C LEU A 126 13.04 -16.89 0.70
N LYS A 127 12.59 -16.42 -0.48
CA LYS A 127 11.93 -17.26 -1.50
C LYS A 127 12.79 -18.43 -1.97
N ARG A 128 14.13 -18.35 -1.86
CA ARG A 128 15.05 -19.45 -2.20
C ARG A 128 14.89 -20.67 -1.30
N PHE A 129 14.33 -20.49 -0.10
CA PHE A 129 14.17 -21.56 0.89
C PHE A 129 12.78 -22.22 0.86
N ASN A 130 11.93 -21.86 -0.13
CA ASN A 130 10.61 -22.43 -0.37
C ASN A 130 9.72 -22.53 0.88
N LEU A 131 9.78 -21.52 1.77
CA LEU A 131 9.07 -21.51 3.06
C LEU A 131 7.55 -21.27 2.95
N GLY A 132 6.95 -21.43 1.77
CA GLY A 132 5.50 -21.26 1.56
C GLY A 132 4.99 -19.81 1.68
N ILE A 133 5.87 -18.81 1.59
CA ILE A 133 5.47 -17.40 1.69
C ILE A 133 4.99 -16.91 0.31
N GLN A 134 3.71 -16.58 0.21
CA GLN A 134 3.15 -15.84 -0.92
C GLN A 134 3.50 -14.36 -0.77
N LEU A 135 4.67 -13.99 -1.30
CA LEU A 135 5.05 -12.60 -1.54
C LEU A 135 4.44 -12.12 -2.86
#